data_AF-A0A356B1K9-F1
#
_entry.id   AF-A0A356B1K9-F1
#
_cell.length_a   1.000
_cell.length_b   1.000
_cell.length_c   1.000
_cell.angle_alpha   90.00
_cell.angle_beta   90.00
_cell.angle_gamma   90.00
#
_symmetry.space_group_name_H-M   'P 1'
#
loop_
_entity.id
_entity.type
_entity.pdbx_description
1 polymer ?
#
loop_
_entity_poly.entity_id
_entity_poly.type
_entity_poly.pdbx_seq_one_letter_code
_entity_poly.pdbx_strand_id
1 'polypeptide(L)'
;MMLAAGDMPDISHLDHAPWDAVQLYDQGLTRLINIEMYKKYFPYYYELMLQNEPTSRIHNNVRNEDGTLSDNFYGISYVVDNKWYYNVPLARLDWLENIGYDLDESLLTPVPLTDEKLGKFSNQVFITDYIFPHDDFNDILRAFTEDDPDGNGEDDTYGGVIFNHNFRSHWVDLWWGQFGVVGSDGNFMYKDEATGDIVPYYAFTGYRDYLEWAVDMRDKGYIRTLPEGYESLAPQGSWYDNLLANWMTGKIGYFFADRQYICRPDFPEYSDRQPPQSIWLNSGDEDATFVTWPALSGPQGTEPNNKWGTRRYNMDAFASGKFRTWLVGATVSDEKLARVLTMWNDLNSTPMDDEFWAKIRFGIAGVHYTWVGEPWKSSRNVTDATKIPPHYARYGGFAALFNTGAPSLIGNEFTALYTNILYPEEWYKYYCIEPIKYWSSTYVPNDMMKAFTEDWNKFGADINALHADFRDRHWNGQIANINTEWEQYINQLYEAGLEKLVDDYYNNDLFMPYKTPDLSYTPISLG
;
A
#
# COMPACT_ATOMS: atom_id res chain seq x y z
N MET A 1 11.66 -1.92 -32.79
CA MET A 1 11.56 -2.44 -34.17
C MET A 1 10.11 -2.64 -34.60
N MET A 2 9.30 -3.40 -33.84
CA MET A 2 7.86 -3.62 -34.14
C MET A 2 7.07 -2.31 -34.35
N LEU A 3 7.07 -1.41 -33.36
CA LEU A 3 6.35 -0.12 -33.45
C LEU A 3 6.85 0.78 -34.59
N ALA A 4 8.16 0.75 -34.88
CA ALA A 4 8.76 1.54 -35.95
C ALA A 4 8.40 1.03 -37.35
N ALA A 5 7.98 -0.24 -37.47
CA ALA A 5 7.46 -0.81 -38.69
C ALA A 5 5.94 -0.56 -38.87
N GLY A 6 5.29 0.07 -37.89
CA GLY A 6 3.82 0.21 -37.85
C GLY A 6 3.09 -1.06 -37.43
N ASP A 7 3.82 -2.12 -37.06
CA ASP A 7 3.23 -3.37 -36.62
C ASP A 7 2.69 -3.22 -35.20
N MET A 8 1.37 -3.29 -35.05
CA MET A 8 0.69 -3.27 -33.77
C MET A 8 -0.06 -4.58 -33.57
N PRO A 9 0.13 -5.27 -32.43
CA PRO A 9 -0.75 -6.37 -32.04
C PRO A 9 -2.19 -5.89 -31.94
N ASP A 10 -3.13 -6.82 -32.02
CA ASP A 10 -4.55 -6.48 -31.83
C ASP A 10 -4.79 -5.83 -30.47
N ILE A 11 -4.22 -6.45 -29.44
CA ILE A 11 -4.33 -6.04 -28.05
C ILE A 11 -2.93 -6.14 -27.46
N SER A 12 -2.47 -5.07 -26.82
CA SER A 12 -1.11 -5.03 -26.29
C SER A 12 -1.02 -4.23 -25.01
N HIS A 13 -0.12 -4.69 -24.13
CA HIS A 13 0.32 -3.97 -22.96
C HIS A 13 1.82 -3.72 -23.16
N LEU A 14 2.20 -2.46 -23.35
CA LEU A 14 3.50 -2.07 -23.93
C LEU A 14 4.33 -1.22 -22.94
N ASP A 15 4.67 -1.82 -21.80
CA ASP A 15 5.38 -1.19 -20.68
C ASP A 15 6.65 -0.42 -21.05
N HIS A 16 7.38 -0.92 -22.05
CA HIS A 16 8.66 -0.37 -22.49
C HIS A 16 8.56 0.39 -23.81
N ALA A 17 7.35 0.73 -24.27
CA ALA A 17 7.19 1.59 -25.44
C ALA A 17 7.76 3.00 -25.18
N PRO A 18 8.37 3.64 -26.19
CA PRO A 18 8.84 5.02 -26.06
C PRO A 18 7.67 6.00 -25.87
N TRP A 19 6.49 5.65 -26.37
CA TRP A 19 5.29 6.48 -26.38
C TRP A 19 4.23 6.00 -25.39
N ASP A 20 3.45 6.94 -24.84
CA ASP A 20 2.25 6.64 -24.05
C ASP A 20 1.01 6.40 -24.94
N ALA A 21 -0.15 6.15 -24.32
CA ALA A 21 -1.38 5.84 -25.04
C ALA A 21 -1.85 6.97 -25.96
N VAL A 22 -1.70 8.23 -25.55
CA VAL A 22 -2.10 9.41 -26.34
C VAL A 22 -1.18 9.51 -27.55
N GLN A 23 0.12 9.46 -27.33
CA GLN A 23 1.12 9.53 -28.39
C GLN A 23 0.97 8.38 -29.40
N LEU A 24 0.69 7.16 -28.94
CA LEU A 24 0.47 6.01 -29.83
C LEU A 24 -0.79 6.19 -30.70
N TYR A 25 -1.83 6.82 -30.18
CA TYR A 25 -3.01 7.17 -30.96
C TYR A 25 -2.70 8.26 -31.98
N ASP A 26 -2.00 9.32 -31.58
CA ASP A 26 -1.62 10.43 -32.45
C ASP A 26 -0.72 9.98 -33.62
N GLN A 27 0.11 8.95 -33.40
CA GLN A 27 0.92 8.32 -34.45
C GLN A 27 0.12 7.35 -35.35
N GLY A 28 -1.18 7.17 -35.11
CA GLY A 28 -2.05 6.27 -35.88
C GLY A 28 -1.81 4.78 -35.65
N LEU A 29 -1.12 4.42 -34.56
CA LEU A 29 -0.79 3.03 -34.23
C LEU A 29 -1.91 2.32 -33.46
N THR A 30 -2.68 3.07 -32.68
CA THR A 30 -3.80 2.55 -31.90
C THR A 30 -5.12 3.18 -32.32
N ARG A 31 -6.24 2.60 -31.90
CA ARG A 31 -7.59 3.16 -32.07
C ARG A 31 -8.22 3.53 -30.73
N LEU A 32 -9.18 4.44 -30.77
CA LEU A 32 -10.04 4.73 -29.63
C LEU A 32 -11.07 3.62 -29.38
N ILE A 33 -11.55 3.58 -28.15
CA ILE A 33 -12.59 2.68 -27.68
C ILE A 33 -13.75 3.52 -27.19
N ASN A 34 -14.93 3.33 -27.77
CA ASN A 34 -16.14 4.01 -27.31
C ASN A 34 -16.75 3.26 -26.11
N ILE A 35 -17.24 4.00 -25.12
CA ILE A 35 -17.88 3.51 -23.91
C ILE A 35 -18.99 2.47 -24.15
N GLU A 36 -19.73 2.58 -25.25
CA GLU A 36 -20.80 1.63 -25.59
C GLU A 36 -20.27 0.23 -25.89
N MET A 37 -18.99 0.10 -26.28
CA MET A 37 -18.33 -1.21 -26.41
C MET A 37 -18.17 -1.89 -25.05
N TYR A 38 -17.80 -1.14 -24.01
CA TYR A 38 -17.72 -1.69 -22.65
C TYR A 38 -19.10 -2.08 -22.15
N LYS A 39 -20.08 -1.19 -22.26
CA LYS A 39 -21.44 -1.45 -21.81
C LYS A 39 -22.06 -2.70 -22.45
N LYS A 40 -21.80 -2.94 -23.74
CA LYS A 40 -22.39 -4.07 -24.48
C LYS A 40 -21.60 -5.36 -24.37
N TYR A 41 -20.27 -5.29 -24.43
CA TYR A 41 -19.42 -6.48 -24.55
C TYR A 41 -18.52 -6.72 -23.35
N PHE A 42 -18.37 -5.73 -22.46
CA PHE A 42 -17.65 -5.83 -21.20
C PHE A 42 -18.42 -5.27 -19.98
N PRO A 43 -19.67 -5.71 -19.74
CA PRO A 43 -20.51 -5.15 -18.69
C PRO A 43 -19.88 -5.19 -17.29
N TYR A 44 -19.11 -6.23 -16.94
CA TYR A 44 -18.41 -6.29 -15.65
C TYR A 44 -17.46 -5.09 -15.43
N TYR A 45 -16.64 -4.75 -16.43
CA TYR A 45 -15.78 -3.57 -16.37
C TYR A 45 -16.58 -2.28 -16.31
N TYR A 46 -17.66 -2.20 -17.10
CA TYR A 46 -18.52 -1.02 -17.15
C TYR A 46 -19.22 -0.75 -15.81
N GLU A 47 -19.67 -1.79 -15.10
CA GLU A 47 -20.22 -1.66 -13.74
C GLU A 47 -19.20 -1.12 -12.75
N LEU A 48 -17.97 -1.63 -12.77
CA LEU A 48 -16.87 -1.08 -11.95
C LEU A 48 -16.58 0.38 -12.30
N MET A 49 -16.69 0.76 -13.57
CA MET A 49 -16.58 2.17 -13.96
C MET A 49 -17.68 2.98 -13.28
N LEU A 50 -18.95 2.58 -13.38
CA LEU A 50 -20.08 3.31 -12.78
C LEU A 50 -19.94 3.46 -11.26
N GLN A 51 -19.53 2.41 -10.55
CA GLN A 51 -19.31 2.43 -9.09
C GLN A 51 -18.25 3.48 -8.70
N ASN A 52 -17.22 3.62 -9.52
CA ASN A 52 -16.06 4.46 -9.25
C ASN A 52 -16.07 5.80 -10.03
N GLU A 53 -17.21 6.26 -10.52
CA GLU A 53 -17.33 7.59 -11.13
C GLU A 53 -17.13 8.71 -10.08
N PRO A 54 -16.52 9.86 -10.44
CA PRO A 54 -16.06 10.20 -11.79
C PRO A 54 -14.64 9.69 -12.11
N THR A 55 -13.87 9.20 -11.13
CA THR A 55 -12.43 8.91 -11.32
C THR A 55 -12.19 7.80 -12.35
N SER A 56 -13.01 6.76 -12.36
CA SER A 56 -12.97 5.72 -13.39
C SER A 56 -13.10 6.23 -14.82
N ARG A 57 -13.85 7.33 -15.03
CA ARG A 57 -14.04 7.96 -16.35
C ARG A 57 -12.91 8.88 -16.75
N ILE A 58 -12.01 9.24 -15.83
CA ILE A 58 -10.91 10.16 -16.10
C ILE A 58 -9.72 9.42 -16.72
N HIS A 59 -9.42 8.20 -16.27
CA HIS A 59 -8.28 7.44 -16.75
C HIS A 59 -8.39 7.09 -18.24
N ASN A 60 -7.33 7.39 -19.00
CA ASN A 60 -7.24 7.21 -20.47
C ASN A 60 -8.38 7.86 -21.29
N ASN A 61 -9.18 8.76 -20.72
CA ASN A 61 -10.28 9.40 -21.43
C ASN A 61 -9.79 10.46 -22.42
N VAL A 62 -10.44 10.51 -23.58
CA VAL A 62 -10.26 11.60 -24.55
C VAL A 62 -11.10 12.78 -24.07
N ARG A 63 -10.49 13.95 -23.89
CA ARG A 63 -11.23 15.16 -23.53
C ARG A 63 -11.88 15.78 -24.77
N ASN A 64 -13.07 16.34 -24.60
CA ASN A 64 -13.71 17.19 -25.60
C ASN A 64 -12.94 18.52 -25.73
N GLU A 65 -13.24 19.31 -26.77
CA GLU A 65 -12.60 20.63 -26.99
C GLU A 65 -12.78 21.59 -25.82
N ASP A 66 -13.88 21.48 -25.07
CA ASP A 66 -14.17 22.26 -23.87
C ASP A 66 -13.56 21.69 -22.58
N GLY A 67 -12.76 20.62 -22.68
CA GLY A 67 -12.09 19.95 -21.55
C GLY A 67 -12.95 18.94 -20.80
N THR A 68 -14.23 18.78 -21.13
CA THR A 68 -15.11 17.79 -20.51
C THR A 68 -14.73 16.36 -20.91
N LEU A 69 -15.17 15.36 -20.14
CA LEU A 69 -14.97 13.95 -20.45
C LEU A 69 -15.78 13.56 -21.70
N SER A 70 -15.19 12.78 -22.60
CA SER A 70 -15.91 12.22 -23.75
C SER A 70 -16.30 10.76 -23.54
N ASP A 71 -17.00 10.18 -24.52
CA ASP A 71 -17.33 8.76 -24.57
C ASP A 71 -16.20 7.87 -25.11
N ASN A 72 -15.03 8.44 -25.44
CA ASN A 72 -13.92 7.71 -26.06
C ASN A 72 -12.69 7.64 -25.15
N PHE A 73 -11.97 6.52 -25.24
CA PHE A 73 -10.78 6.23 -24.45
C PHE A 73 -9.60 5.84 -25.35
N TYR A 74 -8.40 6.27 -24.99
CA TYR A 74 -7.13 5.91 -25.65
C TYR A 74 -6.72 4.45 -25.38
N GLY A 75 -7.33 3.81 -24.39
CA GLY A 75 -7.06 2.42 -24.02
C GLY A 75 -7.93 1.96 -22.86
N ILE A 76 -7.77 0.70 -22.47
CA ILE A 76 -8.51 0.06 -21.39
C ILE A 76 -7.64 0.16 -20.13
N SER A 77 -8.11 0.93 -19.15
CA SER A 77 -7.42 1.11 -17.88
C SER A 77 -7.43 -0.16 -17.04
N TYR A 78 -6.31 -0.45 -16.40
CA TYR A 78 -6.23 -1.51 -15.40
C TYR A 78 -7.14 -1.19 -14.21
N VAL A 79 -7.75 -2.23 -13.63
CA VAL A 79 -8.36 -2.17 -12.32
C VAL A 79 -7.34 -2.72 -11.31
N VAL A 80 -6.96 -1.90 -10.33
CA VAL A 80 -5.85 -2.20 -9.42
C VAL A 80 -6.32 -2.58 -8.02
N ASP A 81 -5.51 -3.36 -7.31
CA ASP A 81 -5.84 -3.74 -5.93
C ASP A 81 -5.58 -2.53 -5.04
N ASN A 82 -6.65 -1.98 -4.50
CA ASN A 82 -6.56 -0.89 -3.55
C ASN A 82 -6.97 -1.32 -2.13
N LYS A 83 -7.22 -2.61 -1.87
CA LYS A 83 -7.40 -3.15 -0.51
C LYS A 83 -6.07 -3.42 0.19
N TRP A 84 -4.98 -3.34 -0.58
CA TRP A 84 -3.62 -3.59 -0.13
C TRP A 84 -3.02 -2.38 0.58
N TYR A 85 -2.44 -2.60 1.77
CA TYR A 85 -1.45 -1.72 2.41
C TYR A 85 -0.14 -2.46 2.65
N TYR A 86 0.96 -1.71 2.80
CA TYR A 86 2.32 -2.24 2.62
C TYR A 86 2.86 -2.94 3.87
N ASN A 87 2.99 -2.21 4.97
CA ASN A 87 3.49 -2.74 6.24
C ASN A 87 2.33 -3.09 7.18
N VAL A 88 2.57 -4.08 8.05
CA VAL A 88 1.65 -4.52 9.09
C VAL A 88 2.36 -4.52 10.44
N PRO A 89 1.67 -4.20 11.54
CA PRO A 89 2.12 -4.50 12.89
C PRO A 89 2.50 -5.97 13.05
N LEU A 90 3.64 -6.24 13.68
CA LEU A 90 4.04 -7.57 14.11
C LEU A 90 4.73 -7.43 15.48
N ALA A 91 4.37 -8.25 16.45
CA ALA A 91 4.99 -8.26 17.77
C ALA A 91 5.38 -9.68 18.20
N ARG A 92 6.37 -9.78 19.09
CA ARG A 92 6.73 -11.00 19.82
C ARG A 92 5.57 -11.38 20.76
N LEU A 93 4.82 -12.42 20.41
CA LEU A 93 3.65 -12.85 21.18
C LEU A 93 4.09 -13.44 22.53
N ASP A 94 5.15 -14.24 22.54
CA ASP A 94 5.78 -14.76 23.74
C ASP A 94 6.25 -13.65 24.69
N TRP A 95 6.73 -12.53 24.15
CA TRP A 95 7.07 -11.37 24.98
C TRP A 95 5.83 -10.70 25.54
N LEU A 96 4.77 -10.51 24.73
CA LEU A 96 3.50 -9.95 25.20
C LEU A 96 2.94 -10.75 26.39
N GLU A 97 2.95 -12.08 26.30
CA GLU A 97 2.55 -12.98 27.39
C GLU A 97 3.41 -12.78 28.64
N ASN A 98 4.74 -12.68 28.48
CA ASN A 98 5.66 -12.47 29.61
C ASN A 98 5.43 -11.12 30.34
N ILE A 99 5.03 -10.07 29.62
CA ILE A 99 4.73 -8.75 30.19
C ILE A 99 3.26 -8.59 30.60
N GLY A 100 2.45 -9.65 30.55
CA GLY A 100 1.06 -9.66 31.02
C GLY A 100 0.03 -9.09 30.02
N TYR A 101 0.37 -9.06 28.74
CA TYR A 101 -0.50 -8.69 27.62
C TYR A 101 -0.95 -9.91 26.81
N ASP A 102 -1.28 -11.01 27.49
CA ASP A 102 -1.81 -12.23 26.88
C ASP A 102 -3.06 -11.94 26.02
N LEU A 103 -3.17 -12.63 24.87
CA LEU A 103 -4.36 -12.61 24.03
C LEU A 103 -5.16 -13.90 24.23
N ASP A 104 -6.49 -13.79 24.27
CA ASP A 104 -7.35 -14.97 24.29
C ASP A 104 -7.10 -15.82 23.03
N GLU A 105 -6.86 -17.12 23.20
CA GLU A 105 -6.62 -18.06 22.10
C GLU A 105 -7.72 -18.00 21.02
N SER A 106 -8.95 -17.67 21.39
CA SER A 106 -10.07 -17.51 20.45
C SER A 106 -9.94 -16.34 19.49
N LEU A 107 -9.06 -15.36 19.79
CA LEU A 107 -8.74 -14.22 18.93
C LEU A 107 -7.54 -14.49 18.01
N LEU A 108 -6.88 -15.64 18.17
CA LEU A 108 -5.65 -15.97 17.45
C LEU A 108 -5.93 -16.99 16.35
N THR A 109 -5.69 -16.59 15.10
CA THR A 109 -5.70 -17.50 13.95
C THR A 109 -4.28 -17.93 13.61
N PRO A 110 -3.89 -19.20 13.81
CA PRO A 110 -2.54 -19.67 13.51
C PRO A 110 -2.28 -19.73 12.01
N VAL A 111 -1.05 -19.41 11.61
CA VAL A 111 -0.57 -19.50 10.22
C VAL A 111 0.08 -20.87 10.00
N PRO A 112 -0.53 -21.78 9.22
CA PRO A 112 0.08 -23.05 8.89
C PRO A 112 1.19 -22.86 7.84
N LEU A 113 2.32 -23.54 8.02
CA LEU A 113 3.46 -23.50 7.11
C LEU A 113 3.77 -24.92 6.62
N THR A 114 3.90 -25.10 5.31
CA THR A 114 4.05 -26.44 4.71
C THR A 114 5.36 -26.65 3.96
N ASP A 115 6.10 -25.57 3.73
CA ASP A 115 7.40 -25.60 3.09
C ASP A 115 8.46 -26.33 3.95
N GLU A 116 9.45 -26.96 3.30
CA GLU A 116 10.49 -27.75 3.97
C GLU A 116 11.34 -26.91 4.94
N LYS A 117 11.59 -25.64 4.62
CA LYS A 117 12.44 -24.75 5.42
C LYS A 117 11.71 -24.19 6.63
N LEU A 118 10.50 -23.65 6.41
CA LEU A 118 9.75 -22.93 7.44
C LEU A 118 8.69 -23.78 8.15
N GLY A 119 8.38 -24.98 7.63
CA GLY A 119 7.33 -25.84 8.17
C GLY A 119 7.53 -26.27 9.63
N LYS A 120 8.78 -26.30 10.12
CA LYS A 120 9.07 -26.56 11.53
C LYS A 120 8.55 -25.47 12.49
N PHE A 121 8.30 -24.26 11.98
CA PHE A 121 7.73 -23.12 12.71
C PHE A 121 6.22 -22.95 12.46
N SER A 122 5.56 -23.95 11.86
CA SER A 122 4.12 -23.89 11.59
C SER A 122 3.34 -23.60 12.87
N ASN A 123 2.36 -22.69 12.79
CA ASN A 123 1.54 -22.23 13.91
C ASN A 123 2.29 -21.46 15.01
N GLN A 124 3.47 -20.89 14.73
CA GLN A 124 4.13 -19.94 15.63
C GLN A 124 3.86 -18.47 15.28
N VAL A 125 3.16 -18.20 14.17
CA VAL A 125 2.69 -16.86 13.79
C VAL A 125 1.17 -16.86 13.78
N PHE A 126 0.59 -15.81 14.35
CA PHE A 126 -0.84 -15.66 14.52
C PHE A 126 -1.33 -14.36 13.88
N ILE A 127 -2.53 -14.41 13.33
CA ILE A 127 -3.27 -13.24 12.85
C ILE A 127 -4.40 -13.00 13.84
N THR A 128 -4.59 -11.75 14.27
CA THR A 128 -5.70 -11.34 15.13
C THR A 128 -6.41 -10.12 14.57
N ASP A 129 -7.70 -10.00 14.89
CA ASP A 129 -8.52 -8.80 14.71
C ASP A 129 -8.52 -7.89 15.95
N TYR A 130 -7.85 -8.29 17.03
CA TYR A 130 -7.70 -7.44 18.20
C TYR A 130 -6.87 -6.19 17.87
N ILE A 131 -7.44 -5.02 18.16
CA ILE A 131 -6.75 -3.73 18.06
C ILE A 131 -6.35 -3.27 19.45
N PHE A 132 -5.05 -3.21 19.70
CA PHE A 132 -4.49 -2.64 20.93
C PHE A 132 -4.87 -1.16 21.06
N PRO A 133 -5.46 -0.73 22.19
CA PRO A 133 -5.59 0.67 22.53
C PRO A 133 -4.23 1.38 22.50
N HIS A 134 -4.20 2.64 22.09
CA HIS A 134 -2.96 3.40 21.95
C HIS A 134 -2.16 3.49 23.26
N ASP A 135 -2.85 3.67 24.40
CA ASP A 135 -2.20 3.72 25.71
C ASP A 135 -1.59 2.36 26.10
N ASP A 136 -2.30 1.25 25.83
CA ASP A 136 -1.79 -0.10 26.06
C ASP A 136 -0.58 -0.38 25.17
N PHE A 137 -0.62 0.03 23.90
CA PHE A 137 0.50 -0.13 22.99
C PHE A 137 1.73 0.68 23.43
N ASN A 138 1.53 1.90 23.95
CA ASN A 138 2.61 2.69 24.54
C ASN A 138 3.20 2.01 25.80
N ASP A 139 2.37 1.41 26.64
CA ASP A 139 2.86 0.64 27.80
C ASP A 139 3.57 -0.66 27.39
N ILE A 140 3.11 -1.34 26.33
CA ILE A 140 3.81 -2.50 25.74
C ILE A 140 5.22 -2.10 25.29
N LEU A 141 5.37 -0.96 24.61
CA LEU A 141 6.70 -0.49 24.18
C LEU A 141 7.63 -0.21 25.37
N ARG A 142 7.09 0.38 26.45
CA ARG A 142 7.79 0.54 27.73
C ARG A 142 8.18 -0.82 28.31
N ALA A 143 7.24 -1.73 28.46
CA ALA A 143 7.45 -3.03 29.09
C ALA A 143 8.43 -3.91 28.30
N PHE A 144 8.40 -3.86 26.97
CA PHE A 144 9.42 -4.47 26.11
C PHE A 144 10.83 -3.91 26.30
N THR A 145 10.97 -2.79 27.02
CA THR A 145 12.25 -2.16 27.30
C THR A 145 12.65 -2.33 28.76
N GLU A 146 11.69 -2.22 29.68
CA GLU A 146 11.97 -2.11 31.13
C GLU A 146 11.68 -3.39 31.91
N ASP A 147 10.83 -4.29 31.39
CA ASP A 147 10.24 -5.38 32.18
C ASP A 147 10.82 -6.77 31.83
N ASP A 148 12.01 -6.83 31.22
CA ASP A 148 12.74 -8.07 30.88
C ASP A 148 11.87 -9.09 30.10
N PRO A 149 11.32 -8.71 28.93
CA PRO A 149 10.36 -9.54 28.20
C PRO A 149 10.93 -10.88 27.70
N ASP A 150 12.25 -11.00 27.55
CA ASP A 150 12.93 -12.24 27.16
C ASP A 150 13.45 -13.05 28.36
N GLY A 151 13.26 -12.54 29.59
CA GLY A 151 13.54 -13.25 30.85
C GLY A 151 15.02 -13.54 31.09
N ASN A 152 15.92 -12.80 30.45
CA ASN A 152 17.36 -13.05 30.52
C ASN A 152 18.03 -12.29 31.70
N GLY A 153 17.34 -11.31 32.30
CA GLY A 153 17.80 -10.49 33.42
C GLY A 153 18.73 -9.32 33.05
N GLU A 154 18.89 -9.01 31.78
CA GLU A 154 19.69 -7.92 31.21
C GLU A 154 18.78 -6.86 30.55
N ASP A 155 19.09 -5.58 30.77
CA ASP A 155 18.43 -4.46 30.10
C ASP A 155 19.01 -4.27 28.69
N ASP A 156 18.64 -5.17 27.78
CA ASP A 156 19.15 -5.20 26.41
C ASP A 156 18.07 -5.25 25.32
N THR A 157 16.80 -5.27 25.72
CA THR A 157 15.63 -5.29 24.84
C THR A 157 15.01 -3.89 24.68
N TYR A 158 14.21 -3.69 23.64
CA TYR A 158 13.45 -2.46 23.44
C TYR A 158 12.23 -2.65 22.54
N GLY A 159 11.29 -1.71 22.65
CA GLY A 159 9.99 -1.77 21.97
C GLY A 159 10.10 -1.79 20.45
N GLY A 160 10.80 -0.85 19.82
CA GLY A 160 10.85 -0.80 18.35
C GLY A 160 11.93 0.10 17.76
N VAL A 161 11.85 0.32 16.45
CA VAL A 161 12.76 1.22 15.72
C VAL A 161 12.02 2.47 15.23
N ILE A 162 12.67 3.63 15.32
CA ILE A 162 12.17 4.89 14.77
C ILE A 162 13.22 5.56 13.88
N PHE A 163 12.73 6.31 12.90
CA PHE A 163 13.56 7.09 12.00
C PHE A 163 13.42 8.58 12.31
N ASN A 164 14.45 9.34 11.94
CA ASN A 164 14.37 10.79 11.94
C ASN A 164 13.13 11.24 11.16
N HIS A 165 12.46 12.30 11.61
CA HIS A 165 11.26 12.85 10.98
C HIS A 165 11.43 13.20 9.49
N ASN A 166 12.66 13.39 9.00
CA ASN A 166 12.94 13.63 7.59
C ASN A 166 12.79 12.37 6.71
N PHE A 167 12.76 11.18 7.33
CA PHE A 167 12.59 9.91 6.65
C PHE A 167 11.11 9.70 6.32
N ARG A 168 10.78 9.83 5.04
CA ARG A 168 9.43 9.67 4.51
C ARG A 168 9.35 8.43 3.65
N SER A 169 8.61 7.43 4.11
CA SER A 169 8.49 6.13 3.45
C SER A 169 7.28 5.37 4.00
N HIS A 170 6.79 4.37 3.26
CA HIS A 170 5.68 3.53 3.72
C HIS A 170 6.03 2.77 5.01
N TRP A 171 7.33 2.55 5.26
CA TRP A 171 7.86 1.95 6.47
C TRP A 171 7.60 2.74 7.75
N VAL A 172 7.23 4.03 7.66
CA VAL A 172 6.87 4.85 8.84
C VAL A 172 5.38 5.16 8.92
N ASP A 173 4.57 4.71 7.96
CA ASP A 173 3.14 5.04 7.94
C ASP A 173 2.38 4.41 9.11
N LEU A 174 2.85 3.29 9.68
CA LEU A 174 2.26 2.75 10.91
C LEU A 174 2.49 3.67 12.11
N TRP A 175 3.62 4.36 12.19
CA TRP A 175 3.90 5.32 13.26
C TRP A 175 3.11 6.61 13.08
N TRP A 176 3.23 7.23 11.90
CA TRP A 176 2.55 8.50 11.59
C TRP A 176 1.05 8.33 11.57
N GLY A 177 0.59 7.17 11.10
CA GLY A 177 -0.82 6.89 10.90
C GLY A 177 -1.61 6.74 12.20
N GLN A 178 -0.99 6.52 13.35
CA GLN A 178 -1.66 6.67 14.66
C GLN A 178 -2.21 8.09 14.85
N PHE A 179 -1.63 9.09 14.17
CA PHE A 179 -2.03 10.49 14.28
C PHE A 179 -2.79 10.99 13.05
N GLY A 180 -3.29 10.07 12.21
CA GLY A 180 -4.07 10.40 11.03
C GLY A 180 -3.26 11.02 9.90
N VAL A 181 -1.94 10.84 9.90
CA VAL A 181 -1.04 11.40 8.88
C VAL A 181 -0.30 10.29 8.15
N VAL A 182 -0.17 10.45 6.84
CA VAL A 182 0.60 9.54 5.98
C VAL A 182 1.97 10.17 5.70
N GLY A 183 3.03 9.51 6.15
CA GLY A 183 4.41 9.97 5.96
C GLY A 183 4.92 9.76 4.54
N SER A 184 4.45 8.71 3.86
CA SER A 184 4.98 8.29 2.57
C SER A 184 4.44 9.03 1.34
N ASP A 185 3.35 9.79 1.46
CA ASP A 185 2.68 10.43 0.31
C ASP A 185 2.38 11.91 0.60
N GLY A 186 3.12 12.80 -0.08
CA GLY A 186 2.94 14.26 0.05
C GLY A 186 1.69 14.82 -0.63
N ASN A 187 0.96 14.00 -1.40
CA ASN A 187 -0.23 14.44 -2.12
C ASN A 187 -1.51 14.40 -1.26
N PHE A 188 -1.43 13.83 -0.04
CA PHE A 188 -2.53 13.81 0.91
C PHE A 188 -2.76 15.21 1.47
N MET A 189 -3.98 15.71 1.33
CA MET A 189 -4.43 16.94 1.96
C MET A 189 -5.36 16.65 3.14
N TYR A 190 -5.16 17.40 4.20
CA TYR A 190 -5.83 17.23 5.48
C TYR A 190 -6.66 18.47 5.78
N LYS A 191 -7.80 18.29 6.46
CA LYS A 191 -8.56 19.41 7.02
C LYS A 191 -8.06 19.63 8.44
N ASP A 192 -7.38 20.74 8.69
CA ASP A 192 -6.97 21.09 10.04
C ASP A 192 -8.16 21.72 10.80
N GLU A 193 -8.50 21.16 11.97
CA GLU A 193 -9.60 21.68 12.80
C GLU A 193 -9.25 23.01 13.47
N ALA A 194 -7.96 23.30 13.71
CA ALA A 194 -7.51 24.51 14.38
C ALA A 194 -7.59 25.74 13.48
N THR A 195 -7.22 25.63 12.20
CA THR A 195 -7.29 26.72 11.23
C THR A 195 -8.58 26.70 10.41
N GLY A 196 -9.18 25.52 10.25
CA GLY A 196 -10.27 25.33 9.30
C GLY A 196 -9.81 25.29 7.85
N ASP A 197 -8.52 25.14 7.56
CA ASP A 197 -7.97 25.07 6.20
C ASP A 197 -7.71 23.65 5.72
N ILE A 198 -7.71 23.47 4.39
CA ILE A 198 -7.16 22.28 3.76
C ILE A 198 -5.65 22.50 3.55
N VAL A 199 -4.83 21.68 4.19
CA VAL A 199 -3.38 21.86 4.30
C VAL A 199 -2.60 20.58 3.98
N PRO A 200 -1.34 20.70 3.55
CA PRO A 200 -0.43 19.56 3.43
C PRO A 200 0.00 19.03 4.80
N TYR A 201 0.55 17.81 4.83
CA TYR A 201 0.92 17.11 6.07
C TYR A 201 1.77 17.96 7.04
N TYR A 202 2.72 18.74 6.53
CA TYR A 202 3.65 19.50 7.38
C TYR A 202 3.00 20.67 8.11
N ALA A 203 1.79 21.07 7.71
CA ALA A 203 1.01 22.12 8.36
C ALA A 203 -0.23 21.56 9.09
N PHE A 204 -0.40 20.24 9.13
CA PHE A 204 -1.52 19.58 9.79
C PHE A 204 -1.19 19.22 11.24
N THR A 205 -2.11 19.49 12.17
CA THR A 205 -1.93 19.26 13.60
C THR A 205 -1.60 17.80 13.95
N GLY A 206 -2.11 16.81 13.20
CA GLY A 206 -1.72 15.40 13.42
C GLY A 206 -0.22 15.14 13.22
N TYR A 207 0.45 15.93 12.37
CA TYR A 207 1.91 15.82 12.19
C TYR A 207 2.63 16.30 13.44
N ARG A 208 2.23 17.45 14.01
CA ARG A 208 2.76 17.95 15.29
C ARG A 208 2.64 16.88 16.38
N ASP A 209 1.48 16.26 16.52
CA ASP A 209 1.21 15.28 17.57
C ASP A 209 2.07 14.01 17.40
N TYR A 210 2.27 13.57 16.15
CA TYR A 210 3.23 12.52 15.83
C TYR A 210 4.66 12.89 16.23
N LEU A 211 5.13 14.10 15.89
CA LEU A 211 6.50 14.53 16.20
C LEU A 211 6.76 14.44 17.71
N GLU A 212 5.84 14.97 18.51
CA GLU A 212 5.94 14.97 19.97
C GLU A 212 5.99 13.55 20.55
N TRP A 213 5.07 12.68 20.13
CA TRP A 213 5.05 11.28 20.55
C TRP A 213 6.34 10.54 20.17
N ALA A 214 6.81 10.74 18.93
CA ALA A 214 7.99 10.07 18.42
C ALA A 214 9.27 10.46 19.19
N VAL A 215 9.43 11.74 19.54
CA VAL A 215 10.57 12.19 20.35
C VAL A 215 10.45 11.71 21.79
N ASP A 216 9.26 11.75 22.40
CA ASP A 216 9.04 11.25 23.76
C ASP A 216 9.38 9.75 23.88
N MET A 217 8.88 8.92 22.97
CA MET A 217 9.17 7.48 22.93
C MET A 217 10.65 7.18 22.69
N ARG A 218 11.32 8.01 21.88
CA ARG A 218 12.75 7.89 21.63
C ARG A 218 13.59 8.29 22.84
N ASP A 219 13.26 9.41 23.48
CA ASP A 219 14.02 9.94 24.61
C ASP A 219 13.89 9.06 25.86
N LYS A 220 12.75 8.37 26.00
CA LYS A 220 12.56 7.29 26.98
C LYS A 220 13.29 5.99 26.63
N GLY A 221 13.77 5.85 25.39
CA GLY A 221 14.50 4.68 24.91
C GLY A 221 13.62 3.50 24.49
N TYR A 222 12.29 3.66 24.53
CA TYR A 222 11.31 2.62 24.19
C TYR A 222 11.32 2.30 22.69
N ILE A 223 11.57 3.32 21.87
CA ILE A 223 11.79 3.15 20.43
C ILE A 223 13.14 3.78 20.07
N ARG A 224 14.06 3.00 19.49
CA ARG A 224 15.44 3.45 19.28
C ARG A 224 15.71 3.77 17.82
N THR A 225 16.65 4.69 17.57
CA THR A 225 17.14 4.94 16.22
C THR A 225 18.13 3.87 15.79
N LEU A 226 18.27 3.65 14.49
CA LEU A 226 19.33 2.79 13.97
C LEU A 226 20.73 3.37 14.28
N PRO A 227 21.76 2.53 14.50
CA PRO A 227 23.13 3.00 14.70
C PRO A 227 23.67 3.83 13.51
N GLU A 228 24.48 4.85 13.79
CA GLU A 228 25.15 5.67 12.76
C GLU A 228 26.28 4.90 12.04
N GLY A 229 26.54 5.23 10.76
CA GLY A 229 27.80 4.89 10.08
C GLY A 229 27.84 3.62 9.20
N TYR A 230 26.71 3.01 8.86
CA TYR A 230 26.68 1.84 7.98
C TYR A 230 26.52 2.21 6.49
N GLU A 231 27.27 1.55 5.62
CA GLU A 231 27.15 1.64 4.16
C GLU A 231 26.60 0.32 3.60
N SER A 232 25.52 0.40 2.81
CA SER A 232 24.86 -0.75 2.17
C SER A 232 25.10 -0.75 0.67
N LEU A 233 24.98 -1.94 0.06
CA LEU A 233 24.98 -2.16 -1.38
C LEU A 233 23.55 -2.33 -1.98
N ALA A 234 22.50 -2.21 -1.17
CA ALA A 234 21.12 -2.41 -1.59
C ALA A 234 20.56 -1.17 -2.32
N PRO A 235 19.72 -1.36 -3.36
CA PRO A 235 19.07 -0.25 -4.09
C PRO A 235 18.24 0.69 -3.20
N GLN A 236 17.75 0.21 -2.06
CA GLN A 236 16.93 0.95 -1.11
C GLN A 236 17.73 1.87 -0.17
N GLY A 237 19.06 1.75 -0.12
CA GLY A 237 19.95 2.55 0.74
C GLY A 237 20.33 1.88 2.07
N SER A 238 21.28 2.48 2.81
CA SER A 238 21.88 1.89 4.02
C SER A 238 20.97 1.72 5.22
N TRP A 239 19.89 2.49 5.30
CA TRP A 239 18.92 2.39 6.38
C TRP A 239 18.22 1.02 6.40
N TYR A 240 17.94 0.42 5.23
CA TYR A 240 17.15 -0.81 5.16
C TYR A 240 17.96 -2.01 5.67
N ASP A 241 19.20 -2.17 5.19
CA ASP A 241 20.08 -3.22 5.70
C ASP A 241 20.35 -3.09 7.20
N ASN A 242 20.48 -1.86 7.70
CA ASN A 242 20.61 -1.58 9.12
C ASN A 242 19.38 -2.02 9.91
N LEU A 243 18.18 -1.70 9.41
CA LEU A 243 16.93 -2.12 10.04
C LEU A 243 16.90 -3.64 10.17
N LEU A 244 17.15 -4.35 9.06
CA LEU A 244 17.17 -5.81 9.05
C LEU A 244 18.25 -6.39 9.98
N ALA A 245 19.44 -5.77 10.02
CA ALA A 245 20.51 -6.17 10.94
C ALA A 245 20.12 -6.00 12.41
N ASN A 246 19.41 -4.93 12.75
CA ASN A 246 18.90 -4.70 14.11
C ASN A 246 17.79 -5.71 14.46
N TRP A 247 16.86 -6.00 13.53
CA TRP A 247 15.85 -7.03 13.73
C TRP A 247 16.45 -8.42 13.95
N MET A 248 17.54 -8.77 13.27
CA MET A 248 18.27 -10.04 13.45
C MET A 248 18.96 -10.18 14.81
N THR A 249 19.01 -9.14 15.65
CA THR A 249 19.63 -9.24 16.99
C THR A 249 18.80 -10.05 17.98
N GLY A 250 17.50 -10.20 17.74
CA GLY A 250 16.58 -10.82 18.70
C GLY A 250 16.13 -9.90 19.83
N LYS A 251 16.53 -8.61 19.82
CA LYS A 251 16.37 -7.67 20.94
C LYS A 251 15.24 -6.65 20.80
N ILE A 252 14.33 -6.88 19.85
CA ILE A 252 13.25 -5.95 19.51
C ILE A 252 11.92 -6.67 19.63
N GLY A 253 10.96 -6.07 20.32
CA GLY A 253 9.64 -6.67 20.56
C GLY A 253 8.59 -6.36 19.48
N TYR A 254 8.62 -5.17 18.87
CA TYR A 254 7.68 -4.74 17.85
C TYR A 254 8.34 -4.37 16.51
N PHE A 255 7.66 -4.72 15.42
CA PHE A 255 8.10 -4.53 14.04
C PHE A 255 6.98 -3.95 13.16
N PHE A 256 7.33 -2.99 12.31
CA PHE A 256 6.50 -2.54 11.18
C PHE A 256 6.84 -3.38 9.94
N ALA A 257 6.54 -4.68 10.00
CA ALA A 257 6.98 -5.68 9.04
C ALA A 257 6.39 -5.47 7.64
N ASP A 258 7.19 -5.71 6.59
CA ASP A 258 6.65 -5.79 5.23
C ASP A 258 5.94 -7.13 5.07
N ARG A 259 4.62 -7.05 4.90
CA ARG A 259 3.76 -8.24 4.86
C ARG A 259 4.09 -9.18 3.71
N GLN A 260 4.76 -8.70 2.67
CA GLN A 260 5.19 -9.51 1.53
C GLN A 260 6.29 -10.51 1.88
N TYR A 261 6.93 -10.37 3.04
CA TYR A 261 8.06 -11.20 3.45
C TYR A 261 7.83 -12.01 4.72
N ILE A 262 6.71 -11.82 5.41
CA ILE A 262 6.33 -12.64 6.57
C ILE A 262 6.09 -14.09 6.11
N CYS A 263 6.78 -15.05 6.73
CA CYS A 263 6.67 -16.48 6.44
C CYS A 263 6.84 -16.85 4.96
N ARG A 264 7.78 -16.22 4.26
CA ARG A 264 7.95 -16.37 2.80
C ARG A 264 9.19 -17.20 2.44
N PRO A 265 9.06 -18.49 2.12
CA PRO A 265 10.22 -19.36 1.88
C PRO A 265 10.85 -19.21 0.49
N ASP A 266 10.11 -18.76 -0.53
CA ASP A 266 10.53 -18.71 -1.93
C ASP A 266 11.49 -17.54 -2.25
N PHE A 267 11.69 -16.61 -1.30
CA PHE A 267 12.50 -15.41 -1.48
C PHE A 267 13.45 -15.15 -0.29
N PRO A 268 14.34 -16.12 0.03
CA PRO A 268 15.10 -16.16 1.28
C PRO A 268 16.11 -15.01 1.42
N GLU A 269 16.66 -14.50 0.32
CA GLU A 269 17.66 -13.41 0.33
C GLU A 269 17.16 -12.14 1.04
N TYR A 270 15.84 -11.90 0.99
CA TYR A 270 15.20 -10.76 1.66
C TYR A 270 14.35 -11.16 2.88
N SER A 271 13.64 -12.28 2.81
CA SER A 271 12.70 -12.69 3.86
C SER A 271 13.39 -13.26 5.11
N ASP A 272 14.53 -13.93 4.98
CA ASP A 272 15.24 -14.51 6.14
C ASP A 272 15.82 -13.44 7.07
N ARG A 273 15.95 -12.22 6.57
CA ARG A 273 16.46 -11.07 7.32
C ARG A 273 15.33 -10.24 7.95
N GLN A 274 14.08 -10.63 7.74
CA GLN A 274 12.89 -9.98 8.29
C GLN A 274 12.19 -10.87 9.31
N PRO A 275 11.52 -10.27 10.31
CA PRO A 275 10.74 -11.04 11.26
C PRO A 275 9.52 -11.65 10.57
N PRO A 276 9.07 -12.84 11.01
CA PRO A 276 9.62 -13.64 12.10
C PRO A 276 10.92 -14.41 11.78
N GLN A 277 11.23 -14.64 10.50
CA GLN A 277 12.33 -15.52 10.08
C GLN A 277 13.70 -15.09 10.58
N SER A 278 13.95 -13.78 10.69
CA SER A 278 15.20 -13.26 11.26
C SER A 278 15.45 -13.73 12.68
N ILE A 279 14.40 -13.92 13.46
CA ILE A 279 14.49 -14.34 14.85
C ILE A 279 14.74 -15.85 14.92
N TRP A 280 13.90 -16.61 14.23
CA TRP A 280 14.00 -18.06 14.15
C TRP A 280 15.31 -18.57 13.55
N LEU A 281 15.75 -17.99 12.43
CA LEU A 281 16.86 -18.51 11.63
C LEU A 281 18.19 -17.85 11.98
N ASN A 282 18.20 -16.60 12.42
CA ASN A 282 19.43 -15.82 12.56
C ASN A 282 19.75 -15.48 14.01
N SER A 283 18.76 -15.06 14.81
CA SER A 283 18.95 -14.89 16.27
C SER A 283 19.03 -16.25 16.99
N GLY A 284 18.46 -17.30 16.39
CA GLY A 284 18.52 -18.67 16.90
C GLY A 284 17.44 -19.00 17.93
N ASP A 285 16.42 -18.16 18.03
CA ASP A 285 15.28 -18.35 18.93
C ASP A 285 14.16 -19.05 18.16
N GLU A 286 14.25 -20.38 18.07
CA GLU A 286 13.33 -21.23 17.27
C GLU A 286 11.94 -21.42 17.91
N ASP A 287 11.78 -21.04 19.18
CA ASP A 287 10.53 -21.17 19.94
C ASP A 287 9.72 -19.84 19.95
N ALA A 288 10.31 -18.73 19.49
CA ALA A 288 9.66 -17.43 19.42
C ALA A 288 8.32 -17.49 18.67
N THR A 289 7.29 -16.87 19.25
CA THR A 289 5.96 -16.74 18.63
C THR A 289 5.67 -15.30 18.28
N PHE A 290 4.79 -15.08 17.30
CA PHE A 290 4.49 -13.73 16.81
C PHE A 290 3.01 -13.53 16.55
N VAL A 291 2.53 -12.32 16.77
CA VAL A 291 1.17 -11.90 16.41
C VAL A 291 1.21 -10.69 15.50
N THR A 292 0.39 -10.72 14.44
CA THR A 292 0.16 -9.59 13.54
C THR A 292 -1.31 -9.21 13.55
N TRP A 293 -1.56 -7.93 13.36
CA TRP A 293 -2.89 -7.36 13.26
C TRP A 293 -2.85 -6.23 12.19
N PRO A 294 -3.98 -5.65 11.80
CA PRO A 294 -4.06 -4.88 10.56
C PRO A 294 -3.63 -3.41 10.66
N ALA A 295 -3.68 -2.79 11.84
CA ALA A 295 -3.32 -1.38 12.01
C ALA A 295 -2.99 -1.02 13.48
N LEU A 296 -2.25 0.07 13.70
CA LEU A 296 -2.06 0.66 15.03
C LEU A 296 -3.17 1.69 15.30
N SER A 297 -3.83 1.58 16.45
CA SER A 297 -4.77 2.61 16.89
C SER A 297 -4.04 3.87 17.35
N GLY A 298 -4.72 4.99 17.18
CA GLY A 298 -4.26 6.28 17.67
C GLY A 298 -4.94 6.70 18.97
N PRO A 299 -4.56 7.87 19.52
CA PRO A 299 -5.20 8.44 20.70
C PRO A 299 -6.70 8.75 20.51
N GLN A 300 -7.22 8.63 19.29
CA GLN A 300 -8.64 8.79 18.97
C GLN A 300 -9.49 7.54 19.31
N GLY A 301 -8.88 6.47 19.84
CA GLY A 301 -9.53 5.24 20.27
C GLY A 301 -9.47 4.11 19.23
N THR A 302 -9.99 2.93 19.60
CA THR A 302 -9.93 1.70 18.80
C THR A 302 -11.11 1.50 17.84
N GLU A 303 -12.14 2.33 17.95
CA GLU A 303 -13.30 2.28 17.06
C GLU A 303 -12.94 2.78 15.65
N PRO A 304 -13.38 2.07 14.59
CA PRO A 304 -13.20 2.50 13.20
C PRO A 304 -13.69 3.93 12.94
N ASN A 305 -12.76 4.80 12.52
CA ASN A 305 -13.10 6.21 12.28
C ASN A 305 -12.30 6.89 11.15
N ASN A 306 -11.43 6.17 10.45
CA ASN A 306 -10.54 6.67 9.38
C ASN A 306 -9.63 7.84 9.80
N LYS A 307 -9.51 8.12 11.11
CA LYS A 307 -8.61 9.13 11.67
C LYS A 307 -7.27 8.55 12.11
N TRP A 308 -7.11 7.23 12.01
CA TRP A 308 -5.87 6.53 12.27
C TRP A 308 -5.76 5.26 11.40
N GLY A 309 -4.56 4.71 11.29
CA GLY A 309 -4.31 3.46 10.57
C GLY A 309 -3.12 3.57 9.61
N THR A 310 -3.26 3.10 8.38
CA THR A 310 -2.22 3.20 7.35
C THR A 310 -2.80 3.71 6.03
N ARG A 311 -2.01 3.80 4.96
CA ARG A 311 -2.53 4.14 3.64
C ARG A 311 -2.71 2.92 2.76
N ARG A 312 -3.66 2.99 1.83
CA ARG A 312 -3.76 2.04 0.71
C ARG A 312 -2.61 2.28 -0.26
N TYR A 313 -2.13 1.20 -0.87
CA TYR A 313 -1.02 1.24 -1.81
C TYR A 313 -1.39 1.92 -3.14
N ASN A 314 -2.62 1.67 -3.61
CA ASN A 314 -3.22 2.38 -4.73
C ASN A 314 -4.38 3.23 -4.21
N MET A 315 -4.45 4.50 -4.61
CA MET A 315 -5.52 5.41 -4.18
C MET A 315 -6.79 5.23 -5.00
N ASP A 316 -6.69 5.12 -6.32
CA ASP A 316 -7.84 4.96 -7.22
C ASP A 316 -8.07 3.47 -7.58
N ALA A 317 -9.31 3.09 -7.90
CA ALA A 317 -9.63 1.75 -8.42
C ALA A 317 -9.11 1.53 -9.85
N PHE A 318 -8.99 2.59 -10.61
CA PHE A 318 -8.52 2.58 -11.99
C PHE A 318 -7.16 3.24 -12.08
N ALA A 319 -6.38 2.83 -13.06
CA ALA A 319 -5.09 3.45 -13.30
C ALA A 319 -4.79 3.58 -14.79
N SER A 320 -3.88 4.49 -15.11
CA SER A 320 -3.43 4.78 -16.46
C SER A 320 -1.91 4.96 -16.49
N GLY A 321 -1.33 4.90 -17.69
CA GLY A 321 0.11 5.02 -17.94
C GLY A 321 0.66 3.78 -18.63
N LYS A 322 1.95 3.82 -19.00
CA LYS A 322 2.59 2.77 -19.80
C LYS A 322 2.41 1.36 -19.20
N PHE A 323 2.47 1.27 -17.88
CA PHE A 323 2.35 0.03 -17.12
C PHE A 323 0.91 -0.41 -16.78
N ARG A 324 -0.10 0.41 -17.09
CA ARG A 324 -1.47 0.23 -16.59
C ARG A 324 -2.55 0.52 -17.64
N THR A 325 -2.20 0.42 -18.93
CA THR A 325 -3.13 0.63 -20.04
C THR A 325 -2.99 -0.50 -21.06
N TRP A 326 -4.09 -1.18 -21.36
CA TRP A 326 -4.20 -2.04 -22.53
C TRP A 326 -4.58 -1.22 -23.76
N LEU A 327 -3.81 -1.39 -24.84
CA LEU A 327 -3.94 -0.65 -26.08
C LEU A 327 -4.55 -1.54 -27.15
N VAL A 328 -5.34 -0.95 -28.05
CA VAL A 328 -5.97 -1.64 -29.18
C VAL A 328 -5.34 -1.14 -30.47
N GLY A 329 -4.79 -2.05 -31.27
CA GLY A 329 -4.15 -1.72 -32.54
C GLY A 329 -5.12 -1.03 -33.51
N ALA A 330 -4.63 -0.07 -34.29
CA ALA A 330 -5.46 0.74 -35.20
C ALA A 330 -6.26 -0.08 -36.23
N THR A 331 -5.77 -1.26 -36.60
CA THR A 331 -6.38 -2.16 -37.60
C THR A 331 -7.46 -3.08 -37.03
N VAL A 332 -7.70 -3.08 -35.72
CA VAL A 332 -8.68 -3.95 -35.07
C VAL A 332 -10.10 -3.46 -35.37
N SER A 333 -10.91 -4.33 -35.98
CA SER A 333 -12.33 -4.06 -36.22
C SER A 333 -13.16 -4.09 -34.94
N ASP A 334 -14.35 -3.46 -34.96
CA ASP A 334 -15.28 -3.50 -33.84
C ASP A 334 -15.70 -4.93 -33.47
N GLU A 335 -15.92 -5.80 -34.46
CA GLU A 335 -16.25 -7.22 -34.23
C GLU A 335 -15.14 -7.95 -33.46
N LYS A 336 -13.88 -7.70 -33.84
CA LYS A 336 -12.74 -8.33 -33.19
C LYS A 336 -12.54 -7.78 -31.77
N LEU A 337 -12.66 -6.48 -31.57
CA LEU A 337 -12.61 -5.88 -30.24
C LEU A 337 -13.76 -6.38 -29.35
N ALA A 338 -14.98 -6.46 -29.88
CA ALA A 338 -16.13 -7.01 -29.15
C ALA A 338 -15.85 -8.45 -28.67
N ARG A 339 -15.23 -9.29 -29.51
CA ARG A 339 -14.85 -10.65 -29.12
C ARG A 339 -13.85 -10.67 -27.96
N VAL A 340 -12.83 -9.79 -27.99
CA VAL A 340 -11.86 -9.67 -26.89
C VAL A 340 -12.54 -9.24 -25.60
N LEU A 341 -13.35 -8.18 -25.68
CA LEU A 341 -14.08 -7.63 -24.53
C LEU A 341 -15.00 -8.68 -23.90
N THR A 342 -15.71 -9.47 -24.70
CA THR A 342 -16.55 -10.57 -24.19
C THR A 342 -15.73 -11.66 -23.52
N MET A 343 -14.57 -12.06 -24.07
CA MET A 343 -13.69 -13.02 -23.40
C MET A 343 -13.23 -12.50 -22.04
N TRP A 344 -12.89 -11.20 -21.94
CA TRP A 344 -12.55 -10.60 -20.65
C TRP A 344 -13.75 -10.45 -19.73
N ASN A 345 -14.95 -10.20 -20.24
CA ASN A 345 -16.16 -10.19 -19.42
C ASN A 345 -16.40 -11.54 -18.77
N ASP A 346 -16.42 -12.61 -19.57
CA ASP A 346 -16.65 -13.98 -19.10
C ASP A 346 -15.55 -14.37 -18.10
N LEU A 347 -14.29 -14.08 -18.44
CA LEU A 347 -13.15 -14.30 -17.55
C LEU A 347 -13.32 -13.62 -16.19
N ASN A 348 -13.93 -12.43 -16.08
CA ASN A 348 -13.99 -11.69 -14.82
C ASN A 348 -15.33 -11.80 -14.08
N SER A 349 -16.38 -12.26 -14.75
CA SER A 349 -17.71 -12.48 -14.16
C SER A 349 -17.99 -13.92 -13.75
N THR A 350 -17.15 -14.88 -14.15
CA THR A 350 -17.30 -16.30 -13.81
C THR A 350 -16.59 -16.66 -12.48
N PRO A 351 -17.15 -17.56 -11.64
CA PRO A 351 -16.55 -17.98 -10.37
C PRO A 351 -15.05 -18.28 -10.43
N MET A 352 -14.36 -18.05 -9.32
CA MET A 352 -12.90 -18.22 -9.25
C MET A 352 -12.46 -19.67 -9.46
N ASP A 353 -13.32 -20.61 -9.09
CA ASP A 353 -13.18 -22.05 -9.18
C ASP A 353 -13.74 -22.67 -10.49
N ASP A 354 -14.21 -21.84 -11.42
CA ASP A 354 -14.73 -22.33 -12.71
C ASP A 354 -13.70 -23.15 -13.49
N GLU A 355 -14.12 -24.30 -14.01
CA GLU A 355 -13.22 -25.30 -14.56
C GLU A 355 -12.37 -24.78 -15.73
N PHE A 356 -12.94 -23.91 -16.58
CA PHE A 356 -12.24 -23.36 -17.74
C PHE A 356 -11.45 -22.12 -17.34
N TRP A 357 -12.11 -21.14 -16.72
CA TRP A 357 -11.49 -19.86 -16.43
C TRP A 357 -10.44 -19.93 -15.32
N ALA A 358 -10.58 -20.83 -14.34
CA ALA A 358 -9.50 -21.12 -13.40
C ALA A 358 -8.23 -21.56 -14.13
N LYS A 359 -8.33 -22.48 -15.11
CA LYS A 359 -7.16 -22.93 -15.89
C LYS A 359 -6.51 -21.78 -16.66
N ILE A 360 -7.30 -20.88 -17.23
CA ILE A 360 -6.78 -19.69 -17.94
C ILE A 360 -6.11 -18.70 -16.99
N ARG A 361 -6.71 -18.42 -15.83
CA ARG A 361 -6.17 -17.46 -14.83
C ARG A 361 -4.91 -18.00 -14.18
N PHE A 362 -4.91 -19.28 -13.83
CA PHE A 362 -4.01 -19.84 -12.84
C PHE A 362 -3.11 -20.96 -13.36
N GLY A 363 -3.43 -21.54 -14.51
CA GLY A 363 -2.80 -22.76 -15.00
C GLY A 363 -3.51 -24.02 -14.50
N ILE A 364 -2.93 -25.16 -14.83
CA ILE A 364 -3.45 -26.50 -14.55
C ILE A 364 -2.86 -27.00 -13.21
N ALA A 365 -3.71 -27.33 -12.24
CA ALA A 365 -3.29 -27.96 -10.99
C ALA A 365 -2.57 -29.29 -11.25
N GLY A 366 -1.47 -29.54 -10.51
CA GLY A 366 -0.56 -30.67 -10.70
C GLY A 366 0.48 -30.47 -11.81
N VAL A 367 0.36 -29.42 -12.64
CA VAL A 367 1.35 -29.08 -13.68
C VAL A 367 1.99 -27.73 -13.40
N HIS A 368 1.18 -26.71 -13.13
CA HIS A 368 1.63 -25.33 -12.91
C HIS A 368 1.72 -24.99 -11.43
N TYR A 369 0.93 -25.66 -10.60
CA TYR A 369 0.92 -25.46 -9.15
C TYR A 369 0.33 -26.68 -8.45
N THR A 370 0.56 -26.78 -7.14
CA THR A 370 -0.17 -27.66 -6.23
C THR A 370 -0.80 -26.83 -5.12
N TRP A 371 -1.92 -27.28 -4.56
CA TRP A 371 -2.50 -26.63 -3.39
C TRP A 371 -1.70 -26.98 -2.15
N VAL A 372 -1.47 -25.97 -1.30
CA VAL A 372 -0.82 -26.17 0.00
C VAL A 372 -1.74 -26.93 0.96
N GLY A 373 -3.04 -26.59 0.95
CA GLY A 373 -4.08 -27.20 1.78
C GLY A 373 -5.36 -27.43 0.98
N GLU A 374 -6.50 -27.09 1.58
CA GLU A 374 -7.79 -27.23 0.91
C GLU A 374 -7.86 -26.31 -0.33
N PRO A 375 -8.22 -26.83 -1.52
CA PRO A 375 -8.36 -26.03 -2.72
C PRO A 375 -9.23 -24.79 -2.50
N TRP A 376 -8.77 -23.65 -3.02
CA TRP A 376 -9.45 -22.34 -2.93
C TRP A 376 -9.54 -21.72 -1.53
N LYS A 377 -9.07 -22.43 -0.49
CA LYS A 377 -8.96 -21.90 0.88
C LYS A 377 -7.50 -21.82 1.37
N SER A 378 -6.53 -22.21 0.55
CA SER A 378 -5.10 -22.15 0.85
C SER A 378 -4.30 -21.46 -0.25
N SER A 379 -3.04 -21.16 0.05
CA SER A 379 -2.03 -20.81 -0.96
C SER A 379 -1.77 -21.96 -1.95
N ARG A 380 -0.99 -21.66 -3.00
CA ARG A 380 -0.54 -22.59 -4.03
C ARG A 380 0.98 -22.54 -4.15
N ASN A 381 1.59 -23.71 -4.18
CA ASN A 381 3.00 -23.87 -4.51
C ASN A 381 3.17 -23.87 -6.03
N VAL A 382 3.70 -22.77 -6.58
CA VAL A 382 3.93 -22.61 -8.01
C VAL A 382 5.07 -23.52 -8.46
N THR A 383 4.83 -24.28 -9.53
CA THR A 383 5.86 -25.10 -10.15
C THR A 383 6.84 -24.22 -10.90
N ASP A 384 8.13 -24.40 -10.63
CA ASP A 384 9.22 -23.74 -11.35
C ASP A 384 9.00 -23.85 -12.87
N ALA A 385 8.99 -22.70 -13.55
CA ALA A 385 8.70 -22.61 -14.98
C ALA A 385 9.64 -23.48 -15.83
N THR A 386 10.87 -23.74 -15.39
CA THR A 386 11.83 -24.62 -16.08
C THR A 386 11.45 -26.11 -16.00
N LYS A 387 10.60 -26.48 -15.04
CA LYS A 387 10.09 -27.84 -14.84
C LYS A 387 8.75 -28.07 -15.55
N ILE A 388 8.12 -27.02 -16.08
CA ILE A 388 6.86 -27.11 -16.82
C ILE A 388 7.14 -27.64 -18.24
N PRO A 389 6.48 -28.72 -18.69
CA PRO A 389 6.65 -29.22 -20.05
C PRO A 389 6.34 -28.14 -21.10
N PRO A 390 7.10 -28.05 -22.22
CA PRO A 390 6.94 -26.96 -23.19
C PRO A 390 5.52 -26.82 -23.77
N HIS A 391 4.77 -27.91 -23.90
CA HIS A 391 3.39 -27.88 -24.39
C HIS A 391 2.37 -27.35 -23.36
N TYR A 392 2.78 -27.22 -22.10
CA TYR A 392 2.06 -26.55 -21.02
C TYR A 392 2.68 -25.20 -20.66
N ALA A 393 3.70 -24.73 -21.40
CA ALA A 393 4.31 -23.45 -21.10
C ALA A 393 3.28 -22.32 -21.24
N ARG A 394 3.20 -21.48 -20.20
CA ARG A 394 2.36 -20.29 -20.18
C ARG A 394 3.21 -19.07 -20.56
N TYR A 395 2.73 -18.29 -21.53
CA TYR A 395 3.38 -17.03 -21.94
C TYR A 395 2.40 -15.87 -21.79
N GLY A 396 2.82 -14.83 -21.05
CA GLY A 396 2.06 -13.59 -20.87
C GLY A 396 0.84 -13.68 -19.95
N GLY A 397 0.14 -12.55 -19.82
CA GLY A 397 -0.96 -12.33 -18.88
C GLY A 397 -2.21 -11.77 -19.55
N PHE A 398 -2.81 -12.48 -20.52
CA PHE A 398 -4.09 -12.06 -21.14
C PHE A 398 -5.19 -11.80 -20.09
N ALA A 399 -5.11 -12.43 -18.92
CA ALA A 399 -6.03 -12.27 -17.80
C ALA A 399 -5.69 -11.12 -16.82
N ALA A 400 -4.56 -10.44 -16.98
CA ALA A 400 -3.99 -9.56 -15.94
C ALA A 400 -4.60 -8.13 -15.90
N LEU A 401 -5.81 -7.93 -16.43
CA LEU A 401 -6.44 -6.59 -16.47
C LEU A 401 -7.05 -6.17 -15.12
N PHE A 402 -7.36 -7.15 -14.26
CA PHE A 402 -8.00 -6.94 -12.97
C PHE A 402 -7.14 -7.53 -11.87
N ASN A 403 -6.84 -6.69 -10.89
CA ASN A 403 -6.42 -7.11 -9.58
C ASN A 403 -7.43 -6.53 -8.58
N THR A 404 -8.68 -7.01 -8.57
CA THR A 404 -9.78 -6.37 -7.83
C THR A 404 -9.73 -6.58 -6.31
N GLY A 405 -8.57 -6.92 -5.74
CA GLY A 405 -8.43 -7.22 -4.32
C GLY A 405 -9.27 -8.44 -3.91
N ALA A 406 -9.25 -9.49 -4.73
CA ALA A 406 -9.66 -10.83 -4.30
C ALA A 406 -8.53 -11.44 -3.44
N PRO A 407 -8.82 -12.36 -2.52
CA PRO A 407 -7.78 -13.02 -1.74
C PRO A 407 -6.69 -13.61 -2.62
N SER A 408 -5.44 -13.36 -2.26
CA SER A 408 -4.29 -13.74 -3.07
C SER A 408 -3.97 -15.22 -2.87
N LEU A 409 -4.41 -16.06 -3.80
CA LEU A 409 -4.09 -17.49 -3.81
C LEU A 409 -2.71 -17.80 -4.41
N ILE A 410 -1.98 -16.78 -4.86
CA ILE A 410 -0.65 -16.92 -5.51
C ILE A 410 0.48 -16.56 -4.53
N GLY A 411 0.20 -15.81 -3.45
CA GLY A 411 1.18 -15.50 -2.42
C GLY A 411 1.47 -16.70 -1.52
N ASN A 412 2.48 -16.59 -0.65
CA ASN A 412 2.77 -17.59 0.39
C ASN A 412 1.60 -17.77 1.37
N GLU A 413 1.64 -18.82 2.21
CA GLU A 413 0.54 -19.20 3.12
C GLU A 413 0.04 -18.03 3.97
N PHE A 414 0.97 -17.25 4.55
CA PHE A 414 0.64 -16.06 5.32
C PHE A 414 -0.18 -15.05 4.50
N THR A 415 0.31 -14.65 3.32
CA THR A 415 -0.39 -13.67 2.48
C THR A 415 -1.78 -14.15 2.07
N ALA A 416 -1.90 -15.44 1.73
CA ALA A 416 -3.18 -16.03 1.37
C ALA A 416 -4.17 -15.99 2.54
N LEU A 417 -3.75 -16.44 3.73
CA LEU A 417 -4.58 -16.44 4.93
C LEU A 417 -4.96 -15.01 5.37
N TYR A 418 -3.98 -14.10 5.41
CA TYR A 418 -4.17 -12.70 5.78
C TYR A 418 -5.20 -12.00 4.88
N THR A 419 -5.09 -12.19 3.56
CA THR A 419 -6.08 -11.62 2.64
C THR A 419 -7.44 -12.32 2.71
N ASN A 420 -7.49 -13.62 2.99
CA ASN A 420 -8.75 -14.35 3.22
C ASN A 420 -9.50 -13.87 4.48
N ILE A 421 -8.79 -13.41 5.51
CA ILE A 421 -9.41 -12.88 6.74
C ILE A 421 -9.86 -11.44 6.53
N LEU A 422 -8.97 -10.56 6.03
CA LEU A 422 -9.22 -9.13 6.09
C LEU A 422 -10.01 -8.56 4.90
N TYR A 423 -9.92 -9.18 3.72
CA TYR A 423 -10.61 -8.65 2.54
C TYR A 423 -12.14 -8.82 2.63
N PRO A 424 -12.69 -9.96 3.10
CA PRO A 424 -14.13 -10.11 3.29
C PRO A 424 -14.72 -9.20 4.36
N GLU A 425 -13.97 -8.94 5.43
CA GLU A 425 -14.36 -8.06 6.53
C GLU A 425 -14.13 -6.56 6.22
N GLU A 426 -13.67 -6.24 5.01
CA GLU A 426 -13.47 -4.87 4.50
C GLU A 426 -12.63 -3.95 5.40
N TRP A 427 -11.63 -4.48 6.11
CA TRP A 427 -10.78 -3.74 7.06
C TRP A 427 -10.18 -2.45 6.49
N TYR A 428 -9.84 -2.44 5.21
CA TYR A 428 -9.30 -1.27 4.53
C TYR A 428 -10.25 -0.05 4.55
N LYS A 429 -11.57 -0.24 4.76
CA LYS A 429 -12.54 0.88 4.88
C LYS A 429 -12.51 1.57 6.23
N TYR A 430 -11.95 0.90 7.24
CA TYR A 430 -12.02 1.26 8.65
C TYR A 430 -10.69 1.75 9.21
N TYR A 431 -9.59 1.22 8.65
CA TYR A 431 -8.23 1.38 9.17
C TYR A 431 -7.26 1.90 8.11
N CYS A 432 -7.79 2.46 7.02
CA CYS A 432 -7.00 3.26 6.11
C CYS A 432 -7.33 4.74 6.24
N ILE A 433 -6.29 5.56 6.30
CA ILE A 433 -6.40 7.01 6.27
C ILE A 433 -6.70 7.42 4.83
N GLU A 434 -7.76 8.21 4.67
CA GLU A 434 -8.15 8.78 3.38
C GLU A 434 -7.96 10.29 3.40
N PRO A 435 -7.41 10.89 2.34
CA PRO A 435 -7.26 12.33 2.27
C PRO A 435 -8.63 12.99 2.04
N ILE A 436 -8.78 14.25 2.50
CA ILE A 436 -9.95 15.07 2.14
C ILE A 436 -9.90 15.43 0.65
N LYS A 437 -8.69 15.73 0.15
CA LYS A 437 -8.38 15.94 -1.26
C LYS A 437 -7.04 15.31 -1.61
N TYR A 438 -6.89 14.75 -2.81
CA TYR A 438 -5.67 14.07 -3.23
C TYR A 438 -5.02 14.77 -4.44
N TRP A 439 -3.84 15.36 -4.25
CA TRP A 439 -3.17 16.14 -5.28
C TRP A 439 -2.67 15.26 -6.43
N SER A 440 -3.48 15.14 -7.48
CA SER A 440 -3.14 14.43 -8.71
C SER A 440 -3.96 14.93 -9.89
N SER A 441 -3.55 14.61 -11.11
CA SER A 441 -4.26 14.99 -12.34
C SER A 441 -5.66 14.37 -12.47
N THR A 442 -6.01 13.40 -11.62
CA THR A 442 -7.38 12.88 -11.51
C THR A 442 -8.31 13.91 -10.86
N TYR A 443 -7.83 14.64 -9.86
CA TYR A 443 -8.65 15.52 -9.02
C TYR A 443 -8.37 17.02 -9.22
N VAL A 444 -7.24 17.37 -9.87
CA VAL A 444 -6.81 18.75 -10.09
C VAL A 444 -6.77 19.06 -11.58
N PRO A 445 -7.44 20.12 -12.06
CA PRO A 445 -7.36 20.55 -13.45
C PRO A 445 -5.93 20.92 -13.88
N ASN A 446 -5.57 20.63 -15.13
CA ASN A 446 -4.22 20.87 -15.65
C ASN A 446 -3.76 22.33 -15.53
N ASP A 447 -4.64 23.30 -15.80
CA ASP A 447 -4.31 24.73 -15.69
C ASP A 447 -4.02 25.13 -14.24
N MET A 448 -4.75 24.56 -13.28
CA MET A 448 -4.51 24.75 -11.86
C MET A 448 -3.17 24.14 -11.44
N MET A 449 -2.87 22.91 -11.88
CA MET A 449 -1.57 22.29 -11.59
C MET A 449 -0.40 23.13 -12.13
N LYS A 450 -0.58 23.73 -13.31
CA LYS A 450 0.42 24.62 -13.91
C LYS A 450 0.61 25.89 -13.08
N ALA A 451 -0.49 26.57 -12.72
CA ALA A 451 -0.45 27.78 -11.89
C ALA A 451 0.17 27.50 -10.52
N PHE A 452 -0.23 26.40 -9.87
CA PHE A 452 0.37 25.93 -8.63
C PHE A 452 1.87 25.74 -8.77
N THR A 453 2.33 25.10 -9.84
CA THR A 453 3.76 24.88 -10.09
C THR A 453 4.53 26.21 -10.23
N GLU A 454 3.93 27.19 -10.91
CA GLU A 454 4.53 28.53 -11.05
C GLU A 454 4.67 29.25 -9.69
N ASP A 455 3.70 29.13 -8.79
CA ASP A 455 3.77 29.70 -7.44
C ASP A 455 4.67 28.89 -6.50
N TRP A 456 4.61 27.55 -6.56
CA TRP A 456 5.50 26.69 -5.79
C TRP A 456 6.96 26.94 -6.13
N ASN A 457 7.29 27.22 -7.39
CA ASN A 457 8.65 27.60 -7.78
C ASN A 457 9.13 28.93 -7.17
N LYS A 458 8.22 29.80 -6.70
CA LYS A 458 8.55 31.06 -6.02
C LYS A 458 8.73 30.87 -4.51
N PHE A 459 7.86 30.06 -3.89
CA PHE A 459 7.73 29.99 -2.42
C PHE A 459 8.23 28.67 -1.80
N GLY A 460 8.24 27.59 -2.59
CA GLY A 460 8.48 26.23 -2.09
C GLY A 460 9.84 26.03 -1.44
N ALA A 461 10.87 26.76 -1.88
CA ALA A 461 12.19 26.71 -1.24
C ALA A 461 12.17 27.25 0.19
N ASP A 462 11.50 28.39 0.41
CA ASP A 462 11.39 29.03 1.73
C ASP A 462 10.51 28.21 2.67
N ILE A 463 9.37 27.71 2.19
CA ILE A 463 8.49 26.78 2.91
C ILE A 463 9.26 25.54 3.36
N ASN A 464 10.01 24.90 2.45
CA ASN A 464 10.78 23.70 2.77
C ASN A 464 11.91 23.99 3.77
N ALA A 465 12.56 25.16 3.70
CA ALA A 465 13.60 25.55 4.63
C ALA A 465 13.05 25.73 6.06
N LEU A 466 11.91 26.40 6.19
CA LEU A 466 11.22 26.58 7.48
C LEU A 466 10.77 25.24 8.07
N HIS A 467 10.20 24.35 7.24
CA HIS A 467 9.81 23.01 7.67
C HIS A 467 11.01 22.17 8.13
N ALA A 468 12.10 22.18 7.36
CA ALA A 468 13.31 21.46 7.71
C ALA A 468 13.91 21.97 9.04
N ASP A 469 14.01 23.28 9.22
CA ASP A 469 14.50 23.88 10.47
C ASP A 469 13.65 23.48 11.68
N PHE A 470 12.33 23.68 11.62
CA PHE A 470 11.42 23.32 12.72
C PHE A 470 11.54 21.84 13.09
N ARG A 471 11.46 20.96 12.08
CA ARG A 471 11.56 19.52 12.25
C ARG A 471 12.89 19.09 12.86
N ASP A 472 14.00 19.63 12.38
CA ASP A 472 15.33 19.25 12.83
C ASP A 472 15.62 19.79 14.24
N ARG A 473 15.15 20.99 14.57
CA ARG A 473 15.20 21.52 15.95
C ARG A 473 14.37 20.65 16.90
N HIS A 474 13.16 20.24 16.51
CA HIS A 474 12.32 19.36 17.30
C HIS A 474 13.02 18.02 17.57
N TRP A 475 13.46 17.34 16.51
CA TRP A 475 14.15 16.06 16.62
C TRP A 475 15.38 16.14 17.53
N ASN A 476 16.14 17.23 17.46
CA ASN A 476 17.35 17.41 18.26
C ASN A 476 17.10 17.96 19.69
N GLY A 477 15.85 17.98 20.15
CA GLY A 477 15.50 18.42 21.51
C GLY A 477 15.71 19.92 21.76
N GLN A 478 15.70 20.73 20.69
CA GLN A 478 15.92 22.18 20.76
C GLN A 478 14.61 22.96 20.92
N ILE A 479 13.47 22.27 20.93
CA ILE A 479 12.13 22.83 21.17
C ILE A 479 11.65 22.37 22.54
N ALA A 480 11.49 23.31 23.47
CA ALA A 480 11.04 23.01 24.82
C ALA A 480 9.51 22.84 24.95
N ASN A 481 8.74 23.51 24.08
CA ASN A 481 7.28 23.39 24.03
C ASN A 481 6.83 23.41 22.58
N ILE A 482 6.47 22.24 22.05
CA ILE A 482 6.05 22.10 20.67
C ILE A 482 4.79 22.91 20.35
N ASN A 483 3.85 23.06 21.29
CA ASN A 483 2.60 23.76 21.01
C ASN A 483 2.82 25.26 20.73
N THR A 484 3.68 25.91 21.52
CA THR A 484 4.03 27.32 21.29
C THR A 484 4.88 27.50 20.02
N GLU A 485 5.87 26.63 19.80
CA GLU A 485 6.69 26.69 18.58
C GLU A 485 5.88 26.37 17.32
N TRP A 486 4.88 25.49 17.41
CA TRP A 486 4.01 25.12 16.29
C TRP A 486 3.21 26.32 15.78
N GLU A 487 2.59 27.10 16.67
CA GLU A 487 1.85 28.30 16.25
C GLU A 487 2.75 29.29 15.51
N GLN A 488 3.97 29.50 15.99
CA GLN A 488 4.94 30.38 15.33
C GLN A 488 5.38 29.81 13.98
N TYR A 489 5.67 28.51 13.92
CA TYR A 489 6.04 27.80 12.71
C TYR A 489 4.93 27.89 11.64
N ILE A 490 3.67 27.65 12.00
CA ILE A 490 2.55 27.77 11.07
C ILE A 490 2.43 29.20 10.54
N ASN A 491 2.51 30.22 11.40
CA ASN A 491 2.49 31.61 10.95
C ASN A 491 3.61 31.91 9.94
N GLN A 492 4.83 31.43 10.19
CA GLN A 492 5.95 31.59 9.27
C GLN A 492 5.73 30.88 7.94
N LEU A 493 5.13 29.68 7.93
CA LEU A 493 4.78 29.00 6.68
C LEU A 493 3.78 29.81 5.86
N TYR A 494 2.73 30.32 6.50
CA TYR A 494 1.69 31.13 5.83
C TYR A 494 2.31 32.39 5.22
N GLU A 495 3.12 33.12 5.98
CA GLU A 495 3.86 34.30 5.51
C GLU A 495 4.84 33.98 4.37
N ALA A 496 5.46 32.80 4.39
CA ALA A 496 6.38 32.35 3.34
C ALA A 496 5.70 31.95 2.03
N GLY A 497 4.36 31.93 1.99
CA GLY A 497 3.57 31.69 0.79
C GLY A 497 2.57 30.54 0.88
N LEU A 498 2.51 29.81 2.00
CA LEU A 498 1.50 28.76 2.18
C LEU A 498 0.08 29.34 2.16
N GLU A 499 -0.14 30.57 2.65
CA GLU A 499 -1.44 31.25 2.62
C GLU A 499 -1.99 31.31 1.19
N LYS A 500 -1.16 31.77 0.24
CA LYS A 500 -1.52 31.81 -1.19
C LYS A 500 -1.86 30.42 -1.72
N LEU A 501 -1.09 29.41 -1.33
CA LEU A 501 -1.32 28.04 -1.82
C LEU A 501 -2.64 27.46 -1.30
N VAL A 502 -2.94 27.73 -0.03
CA VAL A 502 -4.19 27.32 0.63
C VAL A 502 -5.38 27.99 -0.04
N ASP A 503 -5.34 29.31 -0.19
CA ASP A 503 -6.46 30.11 -0.71
C ASP A 503 -6.73 29.82 -2.19
N ASP A 504 -5.69 29.83 -3.02
CA ASP A 504 -5.88 29.75 -4.48
C ASP A 504 -6.08 28.32 -4.97
N TYR A 505 -5.55 27.32 -4.25
CA TYR A 505 -5.49 25.93 -4.73
C TYR A 505 -6.13 24.91 -3.78
N TYR A 506 -5.69 24.81 -2.52
CA TYR A 506 -6.12 23.70 -1.66
C TYR A 506 -7.59 23.82 -1.23
N ASN A 507 -8.05 25.02 -0.87
CA ASN A 507 -9.44 25.30 -0.56
C ASN A 507 -10.30 25.51 -1.83
N ASN A 508 -9.71 25.57 -3.03
CA ASN A 508 -10.43 25.81 -4.28
C ASN A 508 -11.36 24.63 -4.65
N ASP A 509 -12.61 24.94 -5.00
CA ASP A 509 -13.64 23.95 -5.37
C ASP A 509 -13.32 23.17 -6.65
N LEU A 510 -12.49 23.72 -7.54
CA LEU A 510 -12.03 23.02 -8.74
C LEU A 510 -11.05 21.89 -8.41
N PHE A 511 -10.35 21.94 -7.27
CA PHE A 511 -9.66 20.79 -6.72
C PHE A 511 -10.69 19.91 -6.03
N MET A 512 -11.10 18.86 -6.73
CA MET A 512 -12.20 18.00 -6.31
C MET A 512 -11.90 17.26 -5.00
N PRO A 513 -12.91 17.04 -4.14
CA PRO A 513 -12.81 16.10 -3.03
C PRO A 513 -12.35 14.73 -3.49
N TYR A 514 -11.54 14.09 -2.66
CA TYR A 514 -11.14 12.71 -2.90
C TYR A 514 -12.35 11.78 -2.75
N LYS A 515 -12.47 10.78 -3.64
CA LYS A 515 -13.51 9.75 -3.55
C LYS A 515 -12.83 8.41 -3.28
N THR A 516 -13.03 7.88 -2.07
CA THR A 516 -12.63 6.51 -1.76
C THR A 516 -13.28 5.55 -2.75
N PRO A 517 -12.50 4.73 -3.47
CA PRO A 517 -13.04 3.78 -4.43
C PRO A 517 -13.95 2.75 -3.76
N ASP A 518 -15.03 2.41 -4.46
CA ASP A 518 -15.89 1.30 -4.10
C ASP A 518 -15.39 0.04 -4.80
N LEU A 519 -14.81 -0.85 -4.01
CA LEU A 519 -14.40 -2.18 -4.42
C LEU A 519 -15.16 -3.27 -3.64
N SER A 520 -16.39 -2.97 -3.21
CA SER A 520 -17.24 -3.98 -2.60
C SER A 520 -17.24 -5.23 -3.50
N TYR A 521 -16.75 -6.30 -2.91
CA TYR A 521 -16.60 -7.57 -3.61
C TYR A 521 -18.00 -8.04 -3.94
N THR A 522 -18.38 -8.05 -5.21
CA THR A 522 -19.51 -8.87 -5.64
C THR A 522 -18.92 -10.28 -5.70
N PRO A 523 -19.24 -11.18 -4.75
CA PRO A 523 -18.64 -12.49 -4.74
C PRO A 523 -18.95 -13.17 -6.04
N ILE A 524 -17.90 -13.52 -6.78
CA ILE A 524 -18.07 -14.59 -7.73
C ILE A 524 -18.10 -15.84 -6.88
N SER A 525 -19.32 -16.19 -6.45
CA SER A 525 -19.62 -17.21 -5.46
C SER A 525 -18.74 -18.44 -5.67
N LEU A 526 -18.00 -18.84 -4.65
CA LEU A 526 -17.45 -20.19 -4.58
C LEU A 526 -18.65 -21.15 -4.54
N GLY A 527 -18.69 -22.08 -5.48
CA GLY A 527 -19.79 -23.04 -5.63
C GLY A 527 -19.77 -24.14 -4.59
#